data_AF-A0A1I0SE15-F1
#
_entry.id   AF-A0A1I0SE15-F1
#
_cell.length_a   1.000
_cell.length_b   1.000
_cell.length_c   1.000
_cell.angle_alpha   90.00
_cell.angle_beta   90.00
_cell.angle_gamma   90.00
#
_symmetry.space_group_name_H-M   'P 1'
#
loop_
_entity.id
_entity.type
_entity.pdbx_description
1 polymer ?
#
loop_
_entity_poly.entity_id
_entity_poly.type
_entity_poly.pdbx_seq_one_letter_code
_entity_poly.pdbx_strand_id
1 'polypeptide(L)' 'MNAFMIKTTGGRFYVKPSSAERFLVDVNGEEVMMEKDEDGFVRAPGATDNGHRLDMRLLNSIADQIAVQTA' A
#
# COMPACT_ATOMS: atom_id res chain seq x y z
N MET A 1 15.02 2.24 5.40
CA MET A 1 14.54 1.41 4.28
C MET A 1 14.50 2.27 3.03
N ASN A 2 14.95 1.74 1.89
CA ASN A 2 14.89 2.47 0.63
C ASN A 2 13.51 2.29 -0.01
N ALA A 3 13.04 3.33 -0.69
CA ALA A 3 11.82 3.21 -1.49
C ALA A 3 12.02 2.23 -2.64
N PHE A 4 10.93 1.58 -3.04
CA PHE A 4 10.94 0.51 -4.04
C PHE A 4 9.68 0.57 -4.92
N MET A 5 9.69 -0.19 -6.01
CA MET A 5 8.56 -0.27 -6.93
C MET A 5 8.00 -1.68 -6.93
N ILE A 6 6.68 -1.78 -6.84
CA ILE A 6 5.96 -3.05 -6.96
C ILE A 6 5.12 -3.06 -8.23
N LYS A 7 4.86 -4.27 -8.73
CA LYS A 7 4.02 -4.50 -9.91
C LYS A 7 2.82 -5.35 -9.50
N THR A 8 1.63 -4.85 -9.77
CA THR A 8 0.37 -5.60 -9.62
C THR A 8 -0.25 -5.84 -11.00
N THR A 9 -1.38 -6.54 -11.05
CA THR A 9 -2.20 -6.62 -12.27
C THR A 9 -2.81 -5.26 -12.64
N GLY A 10 -2.97 -4.36 -11.67
CA GLY A 10 -3.52 -3.01 -11.85
C GLY A 10 -2.51 -1.93 -12.23
N GLY A 11 -1.20 -2.23 -12.19
CA GLY A 11 -0.17 -1.26 -12.58
C GLY A 11 1.14 -1.41 -11.84
N ARG A 12 1.94 -0.34 -11.85
CA ARG A 12 3.18 -0.22 -11.06
C ARG A 12 3.00 0.87 -10.04
N PHE A 13 3.41 0.60 -8.81
CA PHE A 13 3.23 1.50 -7.68
C PHE A 13 4.58 1.76 -7.03
N TYR A 14 4.86 3.03 -6.78
CA TYR A 14 6.01 3.42 -6.00
C TYR A 14 5.63 3.36 -4.52
N VAL A 15 6.46 2.68 -3.73
CA VAL A 15 6.24 2.45 -2.31
C VAL A 15 7.34 3.16 -1.54
N LYS A 16 6.92 4.07 -0.66
CA LYS A 16 7.81 4.81 0.23
C LYS A 16 7.63 4.30 1.67
N PRO A 17 8.59 3.56 2.23
CA PRO A 17 8.57 3.19 3.64
C PRO A 17 8.56 4.44 4.53
N SER A 18 7.61 4.51 5.46
CA SER A 18 7.50 5.57 6.46
C SER A 18 8.03 5.11 7.82
N SER A 19 7.79 3.85 8.18
CA SER A 19 8.36 3.17 9.35
C SER A 19 8.64 1.69 9.01
N ALA A 20 9.01 0.88 10.00
CA ALA A 20 9.16 -0.57 9.81
C ALA A 20 7.84 -1.27 9.40
N GLU A 21 6.70 -0.67 9.74
CA GLU A 21 5.37 -1.26 9.55
C GLU A 21 4.45 -0.40 8.69
N ARG A 22 4.92 0.77 8.23
CA ARG A 22 4.10 1.73 7.47
C ARG A 22 4.69 2.05 6.11
N PHE A 23 3.84 2.09 5.11
CA PHE A 23 4.20 2.28 3.70
C PHE A 23 3.24 3.28 3.05
N LEU A 24 3.79 4.30 2.41
CA LEU A 24 3.03 5.26 1.62
C LEU A 24 3.02 4.82 0.16
N VAL A 25 1.83 4.83 -0.45
CA VAL A 25 1.63 4.46 -1.85
C VAL A 25 0.73 5.51 -2.52
N ASP A 26 1.15 6.04 -3.67
CA ASP A 26 0.28 6.87 -4.50
C ASP A 26 -0.69 5.97 -5.28
N VAL A 27 -1.99 6.14 -5.04
CA VAL A 27 -3.07 5.46 -5.76
C VAL A 27 -3.97 6.52 -6.37
N ASN A 28 -3.91 6.64 -7.70
CA ASN A 28 -4.69 7.61 -8.47
C ASN A 28 -4.44 9.08 -8.07
N GLY A 29 -3.23 9.43 -7.66
CA GLY A 29 -2.87 10.79 -7.25
C GLY A 29 -3.18 11.11 -5.79
N GLU A 30 -3.59 10.11 -5.00
CA GLU A 30 -3.78 10.24 -3.56
C GLU A 30 -2.82 9.33 -2.81
N GLU A 31 -2.20 9.88 -1.76
CA GLU A 31 -1.30 9.14 -0.90
C GLU A 31 -2.11 8.27 0.08
N VAL A 32 -1.91 6.96 0.00
CA VAL A 32 -2.57 5.96 0.84
C VAL A 32 -1.54 5.35 1.79
N MET A 33 -1.81 5.45 3.10
CA MET A 33 -1.03 4.77 4.12
C MET A 33 -1.44 3.31 4.22
N MET A 34 -0.49 2.42 4.01
CA MET A 34 -0.63 0.99 4.28
C MET A 34 0.16 0.62 5.54
N GLU A 35 -0.44 -0.14 6.44
CA GLU A 35 0.14 -0.49 7.74
C GLU A 35 0.09 -2.00 7.95
N LYS A 36 1.17 -2.55 8.50
CA LYS A 36 1.25 -3.93 8.95
C LYS A 36 0.47 -4.06 10.26
N ASP A 37 -0.48 -4.99 10.31
CA ASP A 37 -1.25 -5.28 11.52
C ASP A 37 -0.48 -6.21 12.48
N GLU A 38 -1.08 -6.46 13.65
CA GLU A 38 -0.52 -7.33 14.68
C GLU A 38 -0.32 -8.79 14.22
N ASP A 39 -1.11 -9.23 13.22
CA ASP A 39 -0.99 -10.55 12.60
C ASP A 39 0.07 -10.59 11.49
N GLY A 40 0.69 -9.45 11.18
CA GLY A 40 1.74 -9.31 10.19
C GLY A 40 1.27 -9.05 8.76
N PHE A 41 -0.01 -8.79 8.54
CA PHE A 41 -0.57 -8.47 7.22
C PHE A 41 -0.55 -6.97 6.96
N VAL A 42 -0.14 -6.56 5.76
CA VAL A 42 -0.24 -5.18 5.31
C VAL A 42 -1.70 -4.89 4.92
N ARG A 43 -2.25 -3.77 5.38
CA ARG A 43 -3.62 -3.33 5.07
C ARG A 43 -3.66 -1.87 4.70
N ALA A 44 -4.66 -1.48 3.91
CA ALA A 44 -4.92 -0.10 3.53
C ALA A 44 -6.35 0.31 3.93
N PRO A 45 -6.60 1.60 4.21
CA PRO A 45 -7.96 2.11 4.37
C PRO A 45 -8.72 2.02 3.04
N GLY A 46 -10.02 1.73 3.10
CA GLY A 46 -10.87 1.65 1.91
C GLY A 46 -11.32 2.99 1.33
N ALA A 47 -10.92 4.10 1.95
CA ALA A 47 -11.17 5.45 1.49
C ALA A 47 -10.02 6.37 1.88
N THR A 48 -9.90 7.49 1.17
CA THR A 48 -8.93 8.54 1.47
C THR A 48 -9.49 9.57 2.47
N ASP A 49 -8.63 10.41 3.01
CA ASP A 49 -9.03 11.52 3.90
C ASP A 49 -10.00 12.51 3.22
N ASN A 50 -9.98 12.57 1.89
CA ASN A 50 -10.91 13.39 1.09
C ASN A 50 -12.28 12.70 0.88
N GLY A 51 -12.47 11.49 1.40
CA GLY A 51 -13.71 10.72 1.28
C GLY A 51 -13.84 9.93 -0.03
N HIS A 52 -12.79 9.85 -0.85
CA HIS A 52 -12.82 9.05 -2.07
C HIS A 52 -12.70 7.56 -1.76
N ARG A 53 -13.63 6.77 -2.28
CA ARG A 53 -13.62 5.32 -2.11
C ARG A 53 -12.58 4.69 -3.04
N LEU A 54 -11.71 3.87 -2.48
CA LEU A 54 -10.66 3.18 -3.21
C LEU A 54 -11.11 1.78 -3.64
N ASP A 55 -10.50 1.29 -4.73
CA ASP A 55 -10.72 -0.10 -5.17
C ASP A 55 -10.01 -1.07 -4.22
N MET A 56 -10.79 -1.74 -3.37
CA MET A 56 -10.28 -2.72 -2.40
C MET A 56 -9.51 -3.88 -3.05
N ARG A 57 -9.86 -4.29 -4.28
CA ARG A 57 -9.12 -5.36 -4.96
C ARG A 57 -7.71 -4.90 -5.30
N LEU A 58 -7.58 -3.66 -5.78
CA LEU A 58 -6.28 -3.07 -6.07
C LEU A 58 -5.47 -2.89 -4.77
N LEU A 59 -6.08 -2.35 -3.73
CA LEU A 59 -5.42 -2.15 -2.43
C LEU A 59 -4.89 -3.45 -1.85
N ASN A 60 -5.68 -4.51 -1.86
CA ASN A 60 -5.24 -5.83 -1.39
C ASN A 60 -4.08 -6.35 -2.25
N SER A 61 -4.14 -6.20 -3.58
CA SER A 61 -3.04 -6.63 -4.45
C SER A 61 -1.75 -5.84 -4.20
N ILE A 62 -1.84 -4.55 -3.89
CA ILE A 62 -0.67 -3.73 -3.52
C ILE A 62 -0.11 -4.22 -2.18
N ALA A 63 -0.97 -4.41 -1.18
CA ALA A 63 -0.57 -4.89 0.14
C ALA A 63 0.14 -6.25 0.11
N ASP A 64 -0.37 -7.20 -0.68
CA ASP A 64 0.27 -8.51 -0.87
C ASP A 64 1.69 -8.38 -1.46
N GLN A 65 1.88 -7.48 -2.43
CA GLN A 65 3.21 -7.26 -3.04
C GLN A 65 4.17 -6.55 -2.08
N ILE A 66 3.68 -5.62 -1.26
CA ILE A 66 4.50 -5.01 -0.19
C ILE A 66 4.92 -6.08 0.81
N ALA A 67 4.00 -6.95 1.24
CA ALA A 67 4.30 -8.03 2.18
C ALA A 67 5.39 -8.96 1.63
N VAL A 68 5.30 -9.37 0.36
CA VAL A 68 6.35 -10.21 -0.28
C VAL A 68 7.70 -9.49 -0.35
N GLN A 69 7.71 -8.19 -0.64
CA GLN A 69 8.94 -7.41 -0.81
C GLN A 69 9.64 -7.07 0.52
N THR A 70 8.91 -7.14 1.64
CA THR A 70 9.34 -6.70 2.97
C THR A 70 9.35 -7.83 4.01
N ALA A 71 9.07 -9.06 3.59
CA ALA A 71 9.21 -10.28 4.38
C ALA A 71 10.67 -10.58 4.73
#